data_AF-A0A956ENQ9-F1
#
_entry.id   AF-A0A956ENQ9-F1
#
_cell.length_a   1.000
_cell.length_b   1.000
_cell.length_c   1.000
_cell.angle_alpha   90.00
_cell.angle_beta   90.00
_cell.angle_gamma   90.00
#
_symmetry.space_group_name_H-M   'P 1'
#
loop_
_entity.id
_entity.type
_entity.pdbx_description
1 polymer ?
#
loop_
_entity_poly.entity_id
_entity_poly.type
_entity_poly.pdbx_seq_one_letter_code
_entity_poly.pdbx_strand_id
1 'polypeptide(L)'
;MKAKLTGTKTHENLKAAFAGESQANRRYLYFAKIADVEGYPEVAGNFRDTAEGETGHAHGHLDYLKAAGDPAFFIATAATEN
;
A
#
# COMPACT_ATOMS: atom_id res chain seq x y z
N MET A 1 -23.49 11.46 5.62
CA MET A 1 -22.94 11.08 6.95
C MET A 1 -21.52 10.57 6.73
N LYS A 2 -20.47 11.23 7.23
CA LYS A 2 -19.15 10.59 7.33
C LYS A 2 -19.29 9.51 8.40
N ALA A 3 -19.32 8.24 8.00
CA ALA A 3 -19.26 7.16 8.97
C ALA A 3 -17.93 7.31 9.74
N LYS A 4 -18.02 7.46 11.06
CA LYS A 4 -16.84 7.58 11.93
C LYS A 4 -16.17 6.20 11.98
N LEU A 5 -15.34 5.90 10.98
CA LEU A 5 -14.65 4.61 10.87
C LEU A 5 -13.61 4.43 11.99
N THR A 6 -13.09 5.53 12.57
CA THR A 6 -12.11 5.51 13.65
C THR A 6 -12.54 4.60 14.81
N GLY A 7 -11.70 3.63 15.13
CA GLY A 7 -11.92 2.67 16.23
C GLY A 7 -12.85 1.51 15.90
N THR A 8 -13.36 1.41 14.67
CA THR A 8 -14.16 0.24 14.23
C THR A 8 -13.29 -0.92 13.75
N LYS A 9 -13.88 -2.12 13.67
CA LYS A 9 -13.19 -3.28 13.09
C LYS A 9 -12.80 -3.05 11.62
N THR A 10 -13.63 -2.35 10.87
CA THR A 10 -13.33 -1.97 9.49
C THR A 10 -12.09 -1.09 9.39
N HIS A 11 -11.90 -0.15 10.33
CA HIS A 11 -10.70 0.69 10.37
C HIS A 11 -9.43 -0.10 10.67
N GLU A 12 -9.48 -1.06 11.59
CA GLU A 12 -8.36 -1.99 11.80
C GLU A 12 -8.06 -2.82 10.55
N ASN A 13 -9.10 -3.35 9.90
CA ASN A 13 -8.96 -4.15 8.69
C ASN A 13 -8.35 -3.35 7.54
N LEU A 14 -8.72 -2.08 7.37
CA LEU A 14 -8.13 -1.19 6.37
C LEU A 14 -6.63 -0.95 6.63
N LYS A 15 -6.22 -0.76 7.90
CA LYS A 15 -4.80 -0.65 8.26
C LYS A 15 -4.04 -1.94 7.97
N ALA A 16 -4.62 -3.07 8.33
CA ALA A 16 -4.03 -4.39 8.09
C ALA A 16 -3.89 -4.66 6.59
N ALA A 17 -4.92 -4.33 5.80
CA ALA A 17 -4.90 -4.46 4.35
C ALA A 17 -3.81 -3.58 3.73
N PHE A 18 -3.75 -2.28 4.07
CA PHE A 18 -2.68 -1.40 3.61
C PHE A 18 -1.28 -1.94 3.91
N ALA A 19 -1.06 -2.45 5.12
CA ALA A 19 0.22 -3.07 5.49
C ALA A 19 0.48 -4.36 4.70
N GLY A 20 -0.55 -5.17 4.46
CA GLY A 20 -0.48 -6.40 3.66
C GLY A 20 -0.07 -6.13 2.22
N GLU A 21 -0.75 -5.19 1.54
CA GLU A 21 -0.45 -4.82 0.16
C GLU A 21 0.92 -4.17 0.03
N SER A 22 1.31 -3.34 1.01
CA SER A 22 2.65 -2.77 1.05
C SER A 22 3.74 -3.84 1.17
N GLN A 23 3.51 -4.89 1.97
CA GLN A 23 4.45 -6.01 2.08
C GLN A 23 4.47 -6.88 0.82
N ALA A 24 3.31 -7.12 0.20
CA ALA A 24 3.20 -7.86 -1.05
C ALA A 24 3.96 -7.14 -2.18
N ASN A 25 3.73 -5.84 -2.36
CA ASN A 25 4.49 -4.99 -3.28
C ASN A 25 6.01 -5.17 -3.12
N ARG A 26 6.53 -5.05 -1.88
CA ARG A 26 7.97 -5.19 -1.62
C ARG A 26 8.51 -6.57 -1.97
N ARG A 27 7.75 -7.64 -1.73
CA ARG A 27 8.13 -9.01 -2.13
C ARG A 27 8.15 -9.17 -3.64
N TYR A 28 7.14 -8.66 -4.35
CA TYR A 28 7.10 -8.76 -5.81
C TYR A 28 8.22 -7.97 -6.47
N LEU A 29 8.55 -6.77 -6.00
CA LEU A 29 9.73 -6.04 -6.48
C LEU A 29 11.04 -6.78 -6.22
N TYR A 30 11.16 -7.46 -5.07
CA TYR A 30 12.32 -8.31 -4.79
C TYR A 30 12.40 -9.49 -5.77
N PHE A 31 11.30 -10.19 -6.03
CA PHE A 31 11.27 -11.30 -6.98
C PHE A 31 11.50 -10.86 -8.42
N ALA A 32 11.02 -9.68 -8.83
CA ALA A 32 11.34 -9.09 -10.11
C ALA A 32 12.87 -8.93 -10.28
N LYS A 33 13.54 -8.40 -9.25
CA LYS A 33 15.01 -8.25 -9.24
C LYS A 33 15.73 -9.59 -9.35
N ILE A 34 15.24 -10.63 -8.67
CA ILE A 34 15.83 -11.97 -8.80
C ILE A 34 15.64 -12.51 -10.21
N ALA A 35 14.44 -12.38 -10.79
CA ALA A 35 14.16 -12.81 -12.16
C ALA A 35 15.02 -12.08 -13.21
N ASP A 36 15.32 -10.79 -13.01
CA ASP A 36 16.28 -10.05 -13.86
C ASP A 36 17.67 -10.69 -13.82
N VAL A 37 18.17 -11.01 -12.61
CA VAL A 37 19.51 -11.59 -12.40
C VAL A 37 19.61 -12.98 -13.03
N GLU A 38 18.52 -13.75 -12.97
CA GLU A 38 18.45 -15.10 -13.55
C GLU A 38 18.17 -15.11 -15.06
N GLY A 39 17.91 -13.95 -15.67
CA GLY A 39 17.70 -13.82 -17.11
C GLY A 39 16.28 -14.15 -17.60
N TYR A 40 15.27 -13.96 -16.75
CA TYR A 40 13.84 -14.17 -17.06
C TYR A 40 13.07 -12.83 -17.17
N PRO A 41 13.22 -12.08 -18.28
CA PRO A 41 12.67 -10.72 -18.40
C PRO A 41 11.14 -10.66 -18.35
N GLU A 42 10.43 -11.63 -18.93
CA GLU A 42 8.96 -11.68 -18.89
C GLU A 42 8.45 -11.94 -17.47
N VAL A 43 9.11 -12.82 -16.72
CA VAL A 43 8.78 -13.11 -15.32
C VAL A 43 9.02 -11.88 -14.45
N ALA A 44 10.14 -11.19 -14.67
CA ALA A 44 10.42 -9.92 -14.00
C ALA A 44 9.36 -8.86 -14.31
N GLY A 45 8.92 -8.75 -15.56
CA GLY A 45 7.80 -7.90 -15.99
C GLY A 45 6.52 -8.19 -15.21
N ASN A 46 6.09 -9.46 -15.19
CA ASN A 46 4.88 -9.88 -14.49
C ASN A 46 4.91 -9.52 -12.99
N PHE A 47 6.06 -9.70 -12.32
CA PHE A 47 6.20 -9.31 -10.92
C PHE A 47 6.13 -7.79 -10.71
N ARG A 48 6.70 -6.98 -11.61
CA ARG A 48 6.58 -5.51 -11.52
C ARG A 48 5.15 -5.05 -11.74
N ASP A 49 4.45 -5.61 -12.72
CA ASP A 49 3.05 -5.28 -12.99
C ASP A 49 2.15 -5.66 -11.81
N THR A 50 2.42 -6.80 -11.18
CA THR A 50 1.71 -7.22 -9.96
C THR A 50 2.00 -6.27 -8.80
N ALA A 51 3.27 -5.87 -8.61
CA ALA A 51 3.66 -4.91 -7.59
C ALA A 51 2.93 -3.56 -7.77
N GLU A 52 2.78 -3.09 -9.01
CA GLU A 52 2.02 -1.88 -9.32
C GLU A 52 0.53 -2.02 -8.98
N GLY A 53 -0.05 -3.19 -9.23
CA GLY A 53 -1.40 -3.53 -8.75
C GLY A 53 -1.54 -3.36 -7.24
N GLU A 54 -0.59 -3.88 -6.46
CA GLU A 54 -0.61 -3.74 -4.99
C GLU A 54 -0.38 -2.31 -4.52
N THR A 55 0.38 -1.49 -5.28
CA THR A 55 0.46 -0.05 -5.04
C THR A 55 -0.93 0.59 -5.15
N GLY A 56 -1.67 0.25 -6.20
CA GLY A 56 -3.05 0.70 -6.39
C GLY A 56 -3.97 0.30 -5.23
N HIS A 57 -3.92 -0.97 -4.80
CA HIS A 57 -4.70 -1.45 -3.65
C HIS A 57 -4.34 -0.72 -2.35
N ALA A 58 -3.04 -0.56 -2.06
CA ALA A 58 -2.55 0.14 -0.88
C ALA A 58 -3.02 1.61 -0.86
N HIS A 59 -2.93 2.31 -1.98
CA HIS A 59 -3.43 3.69 -2.10
C HIS A 59 -4.94 3.78 -1.90
N GLY A 60 -5.70 2.85 -2.47
CA GLY A 60 -7.15 2.77 -2.24
C GLY A 60 -7.48 2.66 -0.75
N HIS A 61 -6.83 1.75 -0.03
CA HIS A 61 -7.01 1.63 1.42
C HIS A 61 -6.62 2.91 2.18
N LEU A 62 -5.52 3.56 1.79
CA LEU A 62 -5.12 4.83 2.37
C LEU A 62 -6.17 5.92 2.19
N ASP A 63 -6.79 6.03 1.03
CA ASP A 63 -7.80 7.08 0.79
C ASP A 63 -9.04 6.92 1.69
N TYR A 64 -9.46 5.68 1.98
CA TYR A 64 -10.50 5.43 2.98
C TYR A 64 -10.05 5.78 4.40
N LEU A 65 -8.80 5.49 4.76
CA LEU A 65 -8.23 5.86 6.07
C LEU A 65 -8.11 7.39 6.24
N LYS A 66 -7.72 8.13 5.19
CA LYS A 66 -7.71 9.60 5.18
C LYS A 66 -9.09 10.17 5.43
N ALA A 67 -10.10 9.65 4.71
CA ALA A 67 -11.49 10.10 4.87
C ALA A 67 -12.03 9.85 6.30
N ALA A 68 -11.50 8.84 6.99
CA ALA A 68 -11.82 8.51 8.38
C ALA A 68 -11.18 9.44 9.43
N GLY A 69 -10.23 10.31 9.04
CA GLY A 69 -9.56 11.23 9.95
C GLY A 69 -8.57 10.54 10.91
N ASP A 70 -7.91 9.47 10.48
CA ASP A 70 -6.94 8.73 11.29
C ASP A 70 -5.69 9.59 11.60
N PRO A 71 -5.38 9.89 12.89
CA PRO A 71 -4.27 10.77 13.27
C PRO A 71 -2.89 10.27 12.85
N ALA A 72 -2.69 8.96 12.68
CA ALA A 72 -1.43 8.39 12.19
C ALA A 72 -1.07 8.88 10.77
N PHE A 73 -2.05 9.40 10.02
CA PHE A 73 -1.86 9.92 8.67
C PHE A 73 -1.32 11.37 8.64
N PHE A 74 -1.58 12.18 9.68
CA PHE A 74 -1.26 13.61 9.67
C PHE A 74 0.22 13.97 9.82
N ILE A 75 1.09 13.00 10.12
CA ILE A 75 2.52 13.26 10.34
C ILE A 75 3.29 13.47 9.01
N ALA A 76 2.77 12.99 7.87
CA ALA A 76 3.46 13.15 6.58
C ALA A 76 3.21 14.50 5.89
N THR A 77 2.08 15.17 6.14
CA THR A 77 1.75 16.46 5.50
C THR A 77 2.19 17.68 6.33
N ALA A 78 2.33 17.52 7.66
CA ALA A 78 2.78 18.61 8.53
C ALA A 78 4.31 18.84 8.49
N ALA A 79 5.08 17.93 7.87
CA ALA A 79 6.53 18.02 7.77
C ALA A 79 7.03 18.76 6.49
N THR A 80 6.14 19.18 5.59
CA THR A 80 6.48 19.93 4.37
C THR A 80 6.19 21.43 4.47
N GLU A 81 5.79 21.92 5.64
CA GLU A 81 5.65 23.35 5.94
C GLU A 81 6.75 23.77 6.92
N ASN A 82 7.92 24.14 6.37
CA ASN A 82 8.92 25.03 7.00
C ASN A 82 9.89 25.55 5.94
#